data_AF-A0A961L3T1-F1
#
_entry.id   AF-A0A961L3T1-F1
#
_cell.length_a   1.000
_cell.length_b   1.000
_cell.length_c   1.000
_cell.angle_alpha   90.00
_cell.angle_beta   90.00
_cell.angle_gamma   90.00
#
_symmetry.space_group_name_H-M   'P 1'
#
loop_
_entity.id
_entity.type
_entity.pdbx_description
1 polymer ?
#
loop_
_entity_poly.entity_id
_entity_poly.type
_entity_poly.pdbx_seq_one_letter_code
_entity_poly.pdbx_strand_id
1 'polypeptide(L)' 'GRQSGHTEIYRGAEYVVNFVPKVKLEIVVPDAVASHVVETVAMTAKTGKIGDGKIFVIDVEQAMRVRTGETGDEAL' A
#
# COMPACT_ATOMS: atom_id res chain seq x y z
N GLY A 1 0.12 23.69 -11.04
CA GLY A 1 1.43 24.35 -11.13
C GLY A 1 2.18 24.11 -9.83
N ARG A 2 3.40 23.60 -9.93
CA ARG A 2 4.59 24.05 -9.20
C ARG A 2 4.55 24.11 -7.65
N GLN A 3 5.36 23.20 -7.06
CA GLN A 3 6.14 23.34 -5.81
C GLN A 3 5.35 23.31 -4.49
N SER A 4 5.76 22.56 -3.45
CA SER A 4 7.11 22.49 -2.91
C SER A 4 7.50 21.08 -2.43
N GLY A 5 8.70 20.63 -2.82
CA GLY A 5 9.38 19.57 -2.11
C GLY A 5 9.69 20.06 -0.70
N HIS A 6 9.27 19.31 0.30
CA HIS A 6 9.60 19.60 1.69
C HIS A 6 11.09 19.38 1.90
N THR A 7 11.85 20.46 2.07
CA THR A 7 13.23 20.41 2.55
C THR A 7 13.19 20.25 4.07
N GLU A 8 13.39 19.04 4.59
CA GLU A 8 13.66 18.84 6.01
C GLU A 8 15.16 18.94 6.28
N ILE A 9 15.54 19.83 7.19
CA ILE A 9 16.92 20.01 7.63
C ILE A 9 17.23 18.92 8.66
N TYR A 10 18.01 17.89 8.28
CA TYR A 10 18.57 16.94 9.23
C TYR A 10 20.07 17.20 9.42
N ARG A 11 20.45 17.71 10.60
CA ARG A 11 21.85 17.93 11.03
C ARG A 11 22.71 18.81 10.10
N GLY A 12 22.15 19.90 9.57
CA GLY A 12 22.95 20.94 8.89
C GLY A 12 23.42 20.61 7.48
N ALA A 13 22.91 19.54 6.86
CA ALA A 13 23.08 19.27 5.43
C ALA A 13 21.72 19.36 4.73
N GLU A 14 21.64 20.12 3.63
CA GLU A 14 20.47 20.18 2.76
C GLU A 14 20.32 18.84 2.04
N TYR A 15 19.35 18.02 2.45
CA TYR A 15 18.92 16.88 1.67
C TYR A 15 17.65 17.25 0.93
N VAL A 16 17.75 17.41 -0.39
CA VAL A 16 16.57 17.40 -1.26
C VAL A 16 16.03 15.97 -1.27
N VAL A 17 15.02 15.71 -0.45
CA VAL A 17 14.33 14.42 -0.45
C VAL A 17 13.41 14.37 -1.66
N ASN A 18 13.90 13.74 -2.74
CA ASN A 18 13.09 13.48 -3.92
C ASN A 18 12.25 12.23 -3.70
N PHE A 19 10.94 12.41 -3.56
CA PHE A 19 10.00 11.30 -3.54
C PHE A 19 9.67 10.87 -4.97
N VAL A 20 9.76 9.56 -5.23
CA VAL A 20 9.25 8.98 -6.47
C VAL A 20 7.75 8.72 -6.29
N PRO A 21 6.86 9.26 -7.15
CA PRO A 21 5.44 8.99 -7.06
C PRO A 21 5.13 7.48 -7.13
N LYS A 22 4.30 7.00 -6.22
CA LYS A 22 3.82 5.60 -6.15
C LYS A 22 2.32 5.58 -5.83
N VAL A 23 1.64 4.55 -6.30
CA VAL A 23 0.24 4.27 -5.93
C VAL A 23 0.23 3.32 -4.74
N LYS A 24 -0.56 3.63 -3.70
CA LYS A 24 -0.82 2.73 -2.58
C LYS A 24 -2.14 1.99 -2.86
N LEU A 25 -2.10 0.67 -2.83
CA LEU A 25 -3.28 -0.18 -2.87
C LEU A 25 -3.54 -0.72 -1.46
N GLU A 26 -4.78 -0.64 -1.00
CA GLU A 26 -5.25 -1.23 0.25
C GLU A 26 -6.40 -2.17 -0.09
N ILE A 27 -6.18 -3.47 0.11
CA ILE A 27 -7.08 -4.53 -0.33
C ILE A 27 -7.29 -5.44 0.88
N VAL A 28 -8.53 -5.56 1.34
CA VAL A 28 -8.92 -6.49 2.39
C VAL A 28 -9.58 -7.70 1.73
N VAL A 29 -9.10 -8.90 2.06
CA VAL A 29 -9.60 -10.16 1.51
C VAL A 29 -9.67 -11.22 2.61
N PRO A 30 -10.47 -12.29 2.43
CA PRO A 30 -10.43 -13.44 3.32
C PRO A 30 -9.03 -14.07 3.37
N ASP A 31 -8.64 -14.59 4.55
CA ASP A 31 -7.30 -15.18 4.77
C ASP A 31 -6.97 -16.30 3.76
N ALA A 32 -7.98 -17.11 3.42
CA ALA A 32 -7.87 -18.21 2.46
C ALA A 32 -7.37 -17.80 1.06
N VAL A 33 -7.50 -16.52 0.68
CA VAL A 33 -7.04 -16.00 -0.63
C VAL A 33 -5.89 -14.98 -0.51
N ALA A 34 -5.46 -14.62 0.71
CA ALA A 34 -4.46 -13.59 0.94
C ALA A 34 -3.14 -13.88 0.20
N SER A 35 -2.62 -15.11 0.30
CA SER A 35 -1.38 -15.50 -0.39
C SER A 35 -1.50 -15.38 -1.91
N HIS A 36 -2.64 -15.79 -2.48
CA HIS A 36 -2.87 -15.72 -3.92
C HIS A 36 -2.92 -14.27 -4.44
N VAL A 37 -3.52 -13.36 -3.68
CA VAL A 37 -3.56 -11.93 -4.00
C VAL A 37 -2.15 -11.33 -3.98
N VAL A 38 -1.35 -11.63 -2.95
CA VAL A 38 0.04 -11.16 -2.83
C VAL A 38 0.86 -11.61 -4.03
N GLU A 39 0.80 -12.90 -4.39
CA GLU A 39 1.51 -13.45 -5.55
C GLU A 39 1.08 -12.77 -6.85
N THR A 40 -0.22 -12.61 -7.06
CA THR A 40 -0.77 -12.00 -8.27
C THR A 40 -0.33 -10.55 -8.43
N VAL A 41 -0.41 -9.75 -7.35
CA VAL A 41 0.05 -8.35 -7.37
C VAL A 41 1.56 -8.29 -7.59
N ALA A 42 2.34 -9.13 -6.92
CA ALA A 42 3.79 -9.18 -7.08
C ALA A 42 4.19 -9.51 -8.53
N MET A 43 3.58 -10.52 -9.13
CA MET A 43 3.85 -10.91 -10.53
C MET A 43 3.46 -9.81 -11.51
N THR A 44 2.32 -9.16 -11.30
CA THR A 44 1.78 -8.16 -12.23
C THR A 44 2.52 -6.82 -12.14
N ALA A 45 2.92 -6.41 -10.93
CA ALA A 45 3.60 -5.14 -10.70
C ALA A 45 5.13 -5.19 -10.93
N LYS A 46 5.72 -6.39 -10.99
CA LYS A 46 7.17 -6.57 -11.14
C LYS A 46 7.63 -6.18 -12.55
N THR A 47 8.52 -5.20 -12.62
CA THR A 47 9.23 -4.81 -13.85
C THR A 47 10.68 -5.30 -13.87
N GLY A 48 11.20 -5.75 -12.72
CA GLY A 48 12.60 -6.15 -12.54
C GLY A 48 13.54 -4.97 -12.33
N LYS A 49 13.01 -3.75 -12.20
CA LYS A 49 13.80 -2.52 -11.98
C LYS A 49 13.70 -2.08 -10.51
N ILE A 50 14.65 -1.25 -10.11
CA ILE A 50 14.64 -0.63 -8.77
C ILE A 50 13.37 0.21 -8.64
N GLY A 51 12.61 -0.04 -7.56
CA GLY A 51 11.41 0.72 -7.24
C GLY A 51 10.09 0.03 -7.57
N ASP A 52 10.07 -1.28 -7.88
CA ASP A 52 8.83 -2.06 -8.06
C ASP A 52 7.90 -2.03 -6.83
N GLY A 53 8.42 -1.66 -5.65
CA GLY A 53 7.63 -1.37 -4.46
C GLY A 53 7.77 -2.42 -3.39
N LYS A 54 6.80 -2.48 -2.48
CA LYS A 54 6.69 -3.44 -1.39
C LYS A 54 5.23 -3.81 -1.21
N ILE A 55 4.99 -5.05 -0.76
CA ILE A 55 3.68 -5.52 -0.35
C ILE A 55 3.79 -5.83 1.14
N PHE A 56 2.83 -5.34 1.92
CA PHE A 56 2.72 -5.62 3.34
C PHE A 56 1.43 -6.39 3.57
N VAL A 57 1.51 -7.44 4.38
CA VAL A 57 0.34 -8.19 4.85
C VAL A 57 0.14 -7.83 6.32
N ILE A 58 -1.07 -7.42 6.65
CA ILE A 58 -1.46 -6.98 7.99
C ILE A 58 -2.80 -7.64 8.30
N ASP A 59 -2.90 -8.25 9.47
CA ASP A 59 -4.14 -8.89 9.90
C ASP A 59 -5.21 -7.83 10.19
N VAL A 60 -6.43 -8.08 9.72
CA VAL A 60 -7.60 -7.26 10.00
C VAL A 60 -8.51 -8.05 10.91
N GLU A 61 -8.63 -7.61 12.16
CA GLU A 61 -9.42 -8.32 13.18
C GLU A 61 -10.92 -8.29 12.89
N GLN A 62 -11.43 -7.20 12.29
CA GLN A 62 -12.85 -7.05 11.98
C GLN A 62 -13.09 -6.15 10.77
N ALA A 63 -14.06 -6.53 9.94
CA ALA A 63 -14.64 -5.70 8.89
C ALA A 63 -16.15 -5.54 9.11
N MET A 64 -16.71 -4.40 8.70
CA MET A 64 -18.15 -4.15 8.70
C MET A 64 -18.57 -3.39 7.43
N ARG A 65 -19.58 -3.90 6.73
CA ARG A 65 -20.14 -3.21 5.57
C ARG A 65 -21.15 -2.17 6.04
N VAL A 66 -20.81 -0.88 5.91
CA VAL A 66 -21.63 0.25 6.39
C VAL A 66 -23.10 0.20 5.93
N ARG A 67 -23.35 -0.27 4.71
CA ARG A 67 -24.70 -0.30 4.12
C ARG A 67 -25.61 -1.36 4.75
N THR A 68 -25.08 -2.53 5.09
CA THR A 68 -25.87 -3.72 5.47
C THR A 68 -25.67 -4.10 6.94
N GLY A 69 -24.57 -3.68 7.56
CA GLY A 69 -24.18 -4.11 8.90
C GLY A 69 -23.55 -5.51 8.94
N GLU A 70 -23.35 -6.17 7.80
CA GLU A 70 -22.64 -7.45 7.70
C GLU A 70 -21.22 -7.28 8.24
N THR A 71 -20.69 -8.32 8.90
CA THR A 71 -19.36 -8.30 9.52
C THR A 71 -18.51 -9.50 9.11
N GLY A 72 -17.19 -9.39 9.32
CA GLY A 72 -16.26 -10.46 8.96
C GLY A 72 -16.23 -10.69 7.44
N ASP A 73 -16.19 -11.95 7.02
CA ASP A 73 -16.09 -12.32 5.60
C ASP A 73 -17.32 -11.88 4.78
N GLU A 74 -18.51 -11.81 5.38
CA GLU A 74 -19.72 -11.32 4.69
C GLU A 74 -19.64 -9.82 4.33
N ALA A 75 -18.77 -9.08 5.02
CA ALA A 75 -18.55 -7.67 4.75
C ALA A 75 -17.66 -7.41 3.53
N LEU A 76 -16.95 -8.43 3.04
CA LEU A 76 -15.97 -8.34 1.95
C LEU A 76 -16.59 -8.48 0.56
#